data_AF-A0A453SB00-F1
#
_entry.id   AF-A0A453SB00-F1
#
_cell.length_a   1.000
_cell.length_b   1.000
_cell.length_c   1.000
_cell.angle_alpha   90.00
_cell.angle_beta   90.00
_cell.angle_gamma   90.00
#
_symmetry.space_group_name_H-M   'P 1'
#
loop_
_entity.id
_entity.type
_entity.pdbx_description
1 polymer ?
#
loop_
_entity_poly.entity_id
_entity_poly.type
_entity_poly.pdbx_seq_one_letter_code
_entity_poly.pdbx_strand_id
1 'polypeptide(L)'
;FELVRDRWLEAVVSPPRVFCAVDVWHHCAKMACQAMKGWGANLGADLRARKGDLLDQIKVLDGLADGPGLSPDDWIRRYSLEASLMDIYKSEQLFW
;
A
#
# COMPACT_ATOMS: atom_id res chain seq x y z
N PHE A 1 -1.89 8.28 -3.89
CA PHE A 1 -2.38 9.56 -4.43
C PHE A 1 -1.70 10.77 -3.80
N GLU A 2 -1.49 10.80 -2.48
CA GLU A 2 -0.86 11.94 -1.80
C GLU A 2 0.57 12.24 -2.27
N LEU A 3 1.43 11.22 -2.36
CA LEU A 3 2.81 11.40 -2.87
C LEU A 3 2.88 12.03 -4.26
N VAL A 4 1.99 11.64 -5.18
CA VAL A 4 1.95 12.16 -6.56
C VAL A 4 1.44 13.60 -6.56
N ARG A 5 0.42 13.89 -5.76
CA ARG A 5 -0.11 15.25 -5.56
C ARG A 5 0.96 16.17 -4.98
N ASP A 6 1.70 15.72 -3.98
CA ASP A 6 2.69 16.53 -3.30
C ASP A 6 3.89 16.83 -4.23
N ARG A 7 4.34 15.84 -5.00
CA ARG A 7 5.39 16.04 -6.02
C ARG A 7 4.93 16.91 -7.18
N TRP A 8 3.65 16.85 -7.55
CA TRP A 8 3.07 17.75 -8.53
C TRP A 8 3.05 19.20 -8.02
N LEU A 9 2.60 19.43 -6.79
CA LEU A 9 2.58 20.76 -6.18
C LEU A 9 3.99 21.35 -6.05
N GLU A 10 4.97 20.54 -5.64
CA GLU A 10 6.39 20.94 -5.58
C GLU A 10 6.93 21.38 -6.95
N ALA A 11 6.62 20.63 -8.01
CA ALA A 11 7.04 20.95 -9.38
C ALA A 11 6.37 22.24 -9.92
N VAL A 12 5.12 22.49 -9.54
CA VAL A 12 4.38 23.71 -9.93
C VAL A 12 4.99 24.96 -9.27
N VAL A 13 5.46 24.84 -8.02
CA VAL A 13 6.03 25.97 -7.26
C VAL A 13 7.49 26.26 -7.66
N SER A 14 8.18 25.32 -8.32
CA SER A 14 9.56 25.48 -8.79
C SER A 14 9.73 25.16 -10.29
N PRO A 15 9.14 25.97 -11.19
CA PRO A 15 9.16 25.68 -12.62
C PRO A 15 10.56 25.90 -13.24
N PRO A 16 10.92 25.13 -14.29
CA PRO A 16 12.18 25.33 -15.03
C PRO A 16 12.19 26.69 -15.75
N ARG A 17 13.39 27.27 -15.90
CA ARG A 17 13.60 28.65 -16.41
C ARG A 17 13.27 28.86 -17.90
N VAL A 18 12.78 27.85 -18.63
CA VAL A 18 12.55 27.89 -20.09
C VAL A 18 11.05 27.99 -20.34
N PHE A 19 10.63 29.03 -21.06
CA PHE A 19 9.28 29.58 -21.02
C PHE A 19 8.35 29.05 -22.13
N CYS A 20 7.36 28.24 -21.75
CA CYS A 20 5.96 28.32 -22.17
C CYS A 20 5.10 27.41 -21.26
N ALA A 21 3.76 27.55 -21.29
CA ALA A 21 2.86 26.72 -20.47
C ALA A 21 3.04 25.21 -20.71
N VAL A 22 3.47 24.83 -21.92
CA VAL A 22 3.76 23.45 -22.30
C VAL A 22 5.01 22.92 -21.59
N ASP A 23 6.05 23.73 -21.40
CA ASP A 23 7.27 23.33 -20.70
C ASP A 23 7.02 23.07 -19.21
N VAL A 24 6.18 23.91 -18.58
CA VAL A 24 5.75 23.72 -17.20
C VAL A 24 4.94 22.43 -17.06
N TRP A 25 4.00 22.18 -17.99
CA TRP A 25 3.22 20.94 -17.99
C TRP A 25 4.12 19.71 -18.16
N HIS A 26 5.04 19.71 -19.12
CA HIS A 26 6.00 18.62 -19.31
C HIS A 26 6.86 18.38 -18.08
N HIS A 27 7.29 19.43 -17.40
CA HIS A 27 8.06 19.33 -16.17
C HIS A 27 7.26 18.67 -15.05
N CYS A 28 6.06 19.17 -14.76
CA CYS A 28 5.19 18.61 -13.73
C CYS A 28 4.80 17.16 -14.02
N ALA A 29 4.47 16.84 -15.28
CA ALA A 29 4.17 15.49 -15.72
C ALA A 29 5.38 14.56 -15.54
N LYS A 30 6.58 15.02 -15.90
CA LYS A 30 7.83 14.25 -15.71
C LYS A 30 8.08 13.97 -14.23
N MET A 31 7.92 14.95 -13.35
CA MET A 31 8.13 14.79 -11.91
C MET A 31 7.12 13.81 -11.29
N ALA A 32 5.85 13.92 -11.67
CA ALA A 32 4.81 12.98 -11.24
C ALA A 32 5.08 11.55 -11.74
N CYS A 33 5.44 11.39 -13.02
CA CYS A 33 5.80 10.09 -13.58
C CYS A 33 7.06 9.51 -12.93
N GLN A 34 8.06 10.32 -12.61
CA GLN A 34 9.24 9.89 -11.86
C GLN A 34 8.89 9.42 -10.45
N ALA A 35 7.99 10.12 -9.75
CA ALA A 35 7.50 9.70 -8.44
C ALA A 35 6.71 8.39 -8.49
N MET A 36 6.06 8.09 -9.62
CA MET A 36 5.36 6.82 -9.84
C MET A 36 6.27 5.68 -10.34
N LYS A 37 7.54 5.93 -10.66
CA LYS A 37 8.45 4.85 -11.08
C LYS A 37 8.62 3.85 -9.94
N GLY A 38 8.43 2.57 -10.26
CA GLY A 38 8.49 1.49 -9.26
C GLY A 38 7.26 1.43 -8.35
N TRP A 39 6.24 2.28 -8.53
CA TRP A 39 5.07 2.32 -7.66
C TRP A 39 4.30 1.00 -7.65
N GLY A 40 4.06 0.39 -8.81
CA GLY A 40 3.41 -0.93 -8.88
C GLY A 40 4.22 -2.04 -8.22
N ALA A 41 5.55 -2.01 -8.34
CA ALA A 41 6.43 -2.98 -7.72
C ALA A 41 6.49 -2.82 -6.20
N ASN A 42 6.58 -1.57 -5.71
CA ASN A 42 6.60 -1.24 -4.29
C ASN A 42 5.25 -1.53 -3.65
N LEU A 43 4.14 -1.10 -4.25
CA LEU A 43 2.80 -1.39 -3.75
C LEU A 43 2.53 -2.91 -3.70
N GLY A 44 2.94 -3.64 -4.73
CA GLY A 44 2.84 -5.09 -4.73
C GLY A 44 3.72 -5.75 -3.67
N ALA A 45 4.93 -5.24 -3.44
CA ALA A 45 5.81 -5.72 -2.38
C ALA A 45 5.24 -5.43 -0.99
N ASP A 46 4.74 -4.22 -0.75
CA ASP A 46 4.12 -3.80 0.51
C ASP A 46 2.86 -4.62 0.81
N LEU A 47 2.01 -4.88 -0.20
CA LEU A 47 0.84 -5.75 -0.06
C LEU A 47 1.23 -7.18 0.27
N ARG A 48 2.26 -7.75 -0.39
CA ARG A 48 2.76 -9.09 -0.07
C ARG A 48 3.36 -9.16 1.33
N ALA A 49 4.12 -8.15 1.74
CA ALA A 49 4.68 -8.06 3.09
C ALA A 49 3.57 -8.01 4.14
N ARG A 50 2.60 -7.10 3.98
CA ARG A 50 1.45 -6.99 4.88
C ARG A 50 0.63 -8.29 4.96
N LYS A 51 0.40 -8.94 3.82
CA LYS A 51 -0.29 -10.24 3.76
C LYS A 51 0.49 -11.32 4.52
N GLY A 52 1.82 -11.36 4.36
CA GLY A 52 2.71 -12.24 5.12
C GLY A 52 2.60 -12.01 6.63
N ASP A 53 2.70 -10.75 7.06
CA ASP A 53 2.60 -10.38 8.48
C ASP A 53 1.25 -10.77 9.11
N LEU A 54 0.16 -10.67 8.34
CA LEU A 54 -1.17 -11.14 8.79
C LEU A 54 -1.21 -12.66 8.94
N LEU A 55 -0.70 -13.39 7.95
CA LEU A 55 -0.65 -14.86 7.98
C LEU A 55 0.20 -15.39 9.14
N ASP A 56 1.35 -14.75 9.40
CA ASP A 56 2.23 -15.14 10.51
C ASP A 56 1.56 -14.91 11.87
N GLN A 57 0.87 -13.78 12.06
CA GLN A 57 0.11 -13.52 13.29
C GLN A 57 -1.05 -14.51 13.49
N ILE A 58 -1.79 -14.81 12.42
CA ILE A 58 -2.85 -15.82 12.42
C ILE A 58 -2.28 -17.18 12.80
N LYS A 59 -1.16 -17.59 12.21
CA LYS A 59 -0.49 -18.87 12.51
C LYS A 59 -0.08 -19.00 13.97
N VAL A 60 0.40 -17.91 14.59
CA VAL A 60 0.72 -17.90 16.03
C VAL A 60 -0.54 -18.15 16.87
N LEU A 61 -1.64 -17.47 16.55
CA LEU A 61 -2.91 -17.65 17.26
C LEU A 61 -3.50 -19.05 17.06
N ASP A 62 -3.37 -19.63 15.86
CA ASP A 62 -3.76 -21.02 15.60
C ASP A 62 -2.97 -22.01 16.46
N GLY A 63 -1.64 -21.83 16.54
CA GLY A 63 -0.81 -22.70 17.37
C GLY A 63 -1.17 -22.64 18.86
N LEU A 64 -1.64 -21.49 19.34
CA LEU A 64 -2.16 -21.35 20.71
C LEU A 64 -3.54 -22.00 20.86
N ALA A 65 -4.40 -21.89 19.85
CA ALA A 65 -5.71 -22.53 19.82
C ALA A 65 -5.61 -24.05 19.89
N ASP A 66 -4.64 -24.63 19.17
CA ASP A 66 -4.35 -26.07 19.16
C ASP A 66 -3.70 -26.57 20.46
N GLY A 67 -3.20 -25.66 21.31
CA GLY A 67 -2.53 -25.96 22.57
C GLY A 67 -3.38 -25.63 23.80
N PRO A 68 -2.99 -24.64 24.63
CA PRO A 68 -3.71 -24.28 25.84
C PRO A 68 -5.10 -23.66 25.56
N GLY A 69 -5.39 -23.30 24.31
CA GLY A 69 -6.59 -22.59 23.90
C GLY A 69 -6.38 -21.08 23.86
N LEU A 70 -7.28 -20.40 23.14
CA LEU A 70 -7.28 -18.94 23.00
C LEU A 70 -8.23 -18.30 24.03
N SER A 71 -7.83 -17.12 24.53
CA SER A 71 -8.74 -16.28 25.30
C SER A 71 -9.83 -15.67 24.39
N PRO A 72 -10.96 -15.18 24.95
CA PRO A 72 -11.97 -14.48 24.17
C PRO A 72 -11.42 -13.27 23.39
N ASP A 73 -10.49 -12.52 23.97
CA ASP A 73 -9.86 -11.36 23.32
C ASP A 73 -8.96 -11.79 22.15
N ASP A 74 -8.23 -12.89 22.32
CA ASP A 74 -7.40 -13.44 21.26
C ASP A 74 -8.23 -13.99 20.09
N TRP A 75 -9.42 -14.54 20.37
CA TRP A 75 -10.39 -14.89 19.34
C TRP A 75 -10.87 -13.66 18.56
N ILE A 76 -11.22 -12.58 19.25
CA ILE A 76 -11.62 -11.32 18.61
C ILE A 76 -10.49 -10.80 17.71
N ARG A 77 -9.25 -10.84 18.21
CA ARG A 77 -8.08 -10.45 17.43
C ARG A 77 -7.87 -11.35 16.20
N ARG A 78 -8.06 -12.65 16.35
CA ARG A 78 -7.94 -13.59 15.23
C ARG A 78 -8.93 -13.27 14.12
N TYR A 79 -10.20 -13.06 14.45
CA TYR A 79 -11.23 -12.73 13.46
C TYR A 79 -10.99 -11.37 12.80
N SER A 80 -10.44 -10.39 13.52
CA SER A 80 -10.12 -9.08 12.91
C SER A 80 -8.93 -9.16 11.94
N LEU A 81 -7.93 -9.99 12.25
CA LEU A 81 -6.83 -10.29 11.34
C LEU A 81 -7.33 -11.03 10.08
N GLU A 82 -8.22 -12.00 10.24
CA GLU A 82 -8.83 -12.73 9.12
C GLU A 82 -9.67 -11.80 8.23
N ALA A 83 -10.47 -10.90 8.82
CA ALA A 83 -11.20 -9.89 8.05
C ALA A 83 -10.26 -9.01 7.23
N SER A 84 -9.16 -8.55 7.85
CA SER A 84 -8.13 -7.74 7.17
C SER A 84 -7.46 -8.50 6.02
N LEU A 85 -7.24 -9.81 6.20
CA LEU A 85 -6.67 -10.68 5.16
C LEU A 85 -7.66 -10.89 4.01
N MET A 86 -8.96 -11.04 4.30
CA MET A 86 -10.00 -11.16 3.29
C MET A 86 -10.14 -9.89 2.44
N ASP A 87 -9.94 -8.71 3.02
CA ASP A 87 -9.95 -7.46 2.25
C ASP A 87 -8.78 -7.42 1.25
N ILE A 88 -7.61 -7.96 1.61
CA ILE A 88 -6.49 -8.11 0.67
C ILE A 88 -6.88 -9.08 -0.45
N TYR A 89 -7.42 -10.26 -0.15
CA TYR A 89 -7.83 -11.22 -1.19
C TYR A 89 -8.90 -10.66 -2.15
N LYS A 90 -9.90 -9.95 -1.63
CA LYS A 90 -10.90 -9.28 -2.47
C LYS A 90 -10.24 -8.26 -3.39
N SER A 91 -9.30 -7.48 -2.88
CA SER A 91 -8.57 -6.51 -3.70
C SER A 91 -7.76 -7.19 -4.80
N GLU A 92 -7.07 -8.31 -4.50
CA GLU A 92 -6.33 -9.08 -5.48
C GLU A 92 -7.26 -9.63 -6.58
N GLN A 93 -8.46 -10.10 -6.22
CA GLN A 93 -9.46 -10.61 -7.17
C GLN A 93 -10.00 -9.53 -8.12
N LEU A 94 -9.94 -8.24 -7.75
CA LEU A 94 -10.34 -7.14 -8.64
C LEU A 94 -9.29 -6.82 -9.71
N PHE A 95 -8.04 -7.26 -9.52
CA PHE A 95 -6.92 -7.01 -10.45
C PHE A 95 -6.62 -8.22 -11.36
N TRP A 96 -7.30 -9.35 -11.16
CA TRP A 96 -7.25 -10.56 -12.00
C TRP A 96 -8.51 -10.70 -12.85
#